data_AF-A0AAE6X6G0-F1
#
_entry.id   AF-A0AAE6X6G0-F1
#
_cell.length_a   1.000
_cell.length_b   1.000
_cell.length_c   1.000
_cell.angle_alpha   90.00
_cell.angle_beta   90.00
_cell.angle_gamma   90.00
#
_symmetry.space_group_name_H-M   'P 1'
#
loop_
_entity.id
_entity.type
_entity.pdbx_description
1 polymer ?
#
loop_
_entity_poly.entity_id
_entity_poly.type
_entity_poly.pdbx_seq_one_letter_code
_entity_poly.pdbx_strand_id
1 'polypeptide(L)'
;MITAMTWLFYITLTLAIGHFVYESIIAPNLRVGIRNELFEIKDELDSICLDELSENDKAIYYMLHSSLTGLMLRLPKLNLSLMKEAQREFETDAKFRERVLKKRQLIEASHNAVLKELYCRSNKAFSDAFIINTGAWCMLLVPLLFVVKAMKQTQKIVSGIVTLSTKQMQKLIPETEDELSYT
;
A
#
# COMPACT_ATOMS: atom_id res chain seq x y z
N MET A 1 36.49 -3.76 16.08
CA MET A 1 35.29 -2.96 16.43
C MET A 1 34.41 -2.85 15.19
N ILE A 2 33.16 -3.30 15.28
CA ILE A 2 32.18 -3.10 14.21
C ILE A 2 31.79 -1.62 14.22
N THR A 3 32.06 -0.90 13.14
CA THR A 3 31.75 0.53 13.04
C THR A 3 30.27 0.72 12.67
N ALA A 4 29.74 1.93 12.86
CA ALA A 4 28.37 2.27 12.45
C ALA A 4 28.11 1.98 10.96
N MET A 5 29.13 2.13 10.11
CA MET A 5 29.04 1.81 8.69
C MET A 5 28.86 0.31 8.43
N THR A 6 29.49 -0.54 9.23
CA THR A 6 29.32 -1.99 9.13
C THR A 6 27.90 -2.43 9.50
N TRP A 7 27.30 -1.83 10.54
CA TRP A 7 25.90 -2.10 10.89
C TRP A 7 24.92 -1.64 9.80
N LEU A 8 25.14 -0.45 9.25
CA LEU A 8 24.32 0.08 8.17
C LEU A 8 24.37 -0.85 6.94
N PHE A 9 25.56 -1.35 6.58
CA PHE A 9 25.72 -2.32 5.50
C PHE A 9 24.93 -3.61 5.74
N TYR A 10 24.99 -4.19 6.93
CA TYR A 10 24.23 -5.42 7.20
C TYR A 10 22.72 -5.18 7.16
N ILE A 11 22.23 -4.07 7.70
CA ILE A 11 20.81 -3.71 7.67
C ILE A 11 20.33 -3.55 6.22
N THR A 12 21.05 -2.79 5.40
CA THR A 12 20.67 -2.60 4.00
C THR A 12 20.75 -3.89 3.19
N LEU A 13 21.75 -4.73 3.42
CA LEU A 13 21.89 -6.03 2.78
C LEU A 13 20.70 -6.94 3.14
N THR A 14 20.33 -7.02 4.42
CA THR A 14 19.17 -7.82 4.86
C THR A 14 17.88 -7.30 4.24
N LEU A 15 17.67 -5.98 4.19
CA LEU A 15 16.50 -5.39 3.54
C LEU A 15 16.46 -5.67 2.04
N ALA A 16 17.61 -5.59 1.36
CA ALA A 16 17.71 -5.90 -0.07
C ALA A 16 17.38 -7.36 -0.37
N ILE A 17 17.90 -8.30 0.43
CA ILE A 17 17.58 -9.73 0.30
C ILE A 17 16.10 -9.96 0.57
N GLY A 18 15.54 -9.38 1.63
CA GLY A 18 14.11 -9.52 1.95
C GLY A 18 13.21 -8.98 0.84
N HIS A 19 13.52 -7.80 0.29
CA HIS A 19 12.81 -7.21 -0.83
C HIS A 19 12.91 -8.08 -2.10
N PHE A 20 14.10 -8.61 -2.39
CA PHE A 20 14.31 -9.51 -3.52
C PHE A 20 13.48 -10.80 -3.40
N VAL A 21 13.47 -11.42 -2.22
CA VAL A 21 12.65 -12.61 -1.95
C VAL A 21 11.16 -12.30 -2.09
N TYR A 22 10.71 -11.14 -1.60
CA TYR A 22 9.32 -10.72 -1.74
C TYR A 22 8.92 -10.59 -3.21
N GLU A 23 9.65 -9.81 -4.00
CA GLU A 23 9.32 -9.56 -5.41
C GLU A 23 9.51 -10.78 -6.32
N SER A 24 10.49 -11.62 -6.03
CA SER A 24 10.84 -12.75 -6.91
C SER A 24 10.07 -14.03 -6.59
N ILE A 25 9.64 -14.21 -5.34
CA ILE A 25 9.04 -15.47 -4.88
C ILE A 25 7.64 -15.25 -4.30
N ILE A 26 7.48 -14.33 -3.36
CA ILE A 26 6.22 -14.19 -2.62
C ILE A 26 5.15 -13.54 -3.51
N ALA A 27 5.43 -12.36 -4.06
CA ALA A 27 4.47 -11.60 -4.85
C ALA A 27 3.98 -12.37 -6.10
N PRO A 28 4.84 -13.05 -6.90
CA PRO A 28 4.38 -13.83 -8.04
C PRO A 28 3.44 -14.97 -7.65
N ASN A 29 3.73 -15.69 -6.57
CA ASN A 29 2.87 -16.78 -6.09
C ASN A 29 1.49 -16.25 -5.64
N LEU A 30 1.46 -15.15 -4.89
CA LEU A 30 0.20 -14.54 -4.47
C LEU A 30 -0.60 -13.98 -5.67
N ARG A 31 0.07 -13.41 -6.68
CA ARG A 31 -0.58 -12.96 -7.92
C ARG A 31 -1.22 -14.12 -8.69
N VAL A 32 -0.61 -15.31 -8.69
CA VAL A 32 -1.23 -16.51 -9.29
C VAL A 32 -2.49 -16.89 -8.53
N GLY A 33 -2.47 -16.86 -7.19
CA GLY A 33 -3.66 -17.11 -6.37
C GLY A 33 -4.81 -16.17 -6.71
N ILE A 34 -4.54 -14.87 -6.78
CA ILE A 34 -5.56 -13.87 -7.17
C ILE A 34 -6.06 -14.09 -8.60
N ARG A 35 -5.17 -14.43 -9.52
CA ARG A 35 -5.58 -14.71 -10.90
C ARG A 35 -6.54 -15.90 -10.96
N ASN A 36 -6.32 -16.93 -10.16
CA ASN A 36 -7.22 -18.07 -10.07
C ASN A 36 -8.59 -17.67 -9.49
N GLU A 37 -8.61 -16.89 -8.41
CA GLU A 37 -9.86 -16.35 -7.84
C GLU A 37 -10.65 -15.53 -8.87
N LEU A 38 -9.97 -14.74 -9.70
CA LEU A 38 -10.63 -13.98 -10.78
C LEU A 38 -11.19 -14.87 -11.90
N PHE A 39 -10.52 -15.99 -12.21
CA PHE A 39 -11.05 -16.98 -13.14
C PHE A 39 -12.30 -17.65 -12.56
N GLU A 40 -12.30 -18.03 -11.28
CA GLU A 40 -13.49 -18.58 -10.61
C GLU A 40 -14.67 -17.60 -10.64
N ILE A 41 -14.44 -16.33 -10.30
CA ILE A 41 -15.49 -15.29 -10.37
C ILE A 41 -16.02 -15.13 -11.80
N LYS A 42 -15.15 -15.22 -12.81
CA LYS A 42 -15.56 -15.13 -14.21
C LYS A 42 -16.39 -16.35 -14.62
N ASP A 43 -15.98 -17.55 -14.24
CA ASP A 43 -16.70 -18.78 -14.58
C ASP A 43 -18.08 -18.80 -13.90
N GLU A 44 -18.17 -18.34 -12.65
CA GLU A 44 -19.45 -18.15 -11.95
C GLU A 44 -20.32 -17.09 -12.65
N LEU A 45 -19.73 -15.97 -13.10
CA LEU A 45 -20.44 -14.97 -13.86
C LEU A 45 -21.01 -15.55 -15.16
N ASP A 46 -20.19 -16.29 -15.92
CA ASP A 46 -20.59 -16.91 -17.20
C ASP A 46 -21.64 -18.01 -17.03
N SER A 47 -21.83 -18.53 -15.81
CA SER A 47 -22.89 -19.50 -15.49
C SER A 47 -24.28 -18.88 -15.34
N ILE A 48 -24.38 -17.54 -15.24
CA ILE A 48 -25.66 -16.83 -15.06
C ILE A 48 -26.44 -16.81 -16.37
N CYS A 49 -27.70 -17.24 -16.33
CA CYS A 49 -28.60 -17.16 -17.47
C CYS A 49 -28.98 -15.70 -17.77
N LEU A 50 -28.53 -15.17 -18.91
CA LEU A 50 -28.80 -13.79 -19.31
C LEU A 50 -30.28 -13.50 -19.56
N ASP A 51 -31.07 -14.51 -19.94
CA ASP A 51 -32.50 -14.35 -20.26
C ASP A 51 -33.35 -14.10 -19.00
N GLU A 52 -32.87 -14.52 -17.83
CA GLU A 52 -33.53 -14.31 -16.53
C GLU A 52 -33.19 -12.96 -15.89
N LEU A 53 -32.23 -12.22 -16.45
CA LEU A 53 -31.77 -10.94 -15.91
C LEU A 53 -32.64 -9.78 -16.39
N SER A 54 -32.86 -8.82 -15.49
CA SER A 54 -33.41 -7.51 -15.88
C SER A 54 -32.42 -6.76 -16.78
N GLU A 55 -32.90 -5.79 -17.57
CA GLU A 55 -32.02 -4.97 -18.42
C GLU A 55 -30.92 -4.24 -17.62
N ASN A 56 -31.21 -3.83 -16.39
CA ASN A 56 -30.22 -3.26 -15.49
C ASN A 56 -29.16 -4.31 -15.08
N ASP A 57 -29.59 -5.52 -14.73
CA ASP A 57 -28.68 -6.58 -14.31
C ASP A 57 -27.82 -7.10 -15.48
N LYS A 58 -28.34 -7.12 -16.71
CA LYS A 58 -27.54 -7.37 -17.93
C LYS A 58 -26.46 -6.32 -18.11
N ALA A 59 -26.76 -5.04 -17.88
CA ALA A 59 -25.75 -3.98 -17.95
C ALA A 59 -24.63 -4.19 -16.92
N ILE A 60 -24.98 -4.66 -15.71
CA ILE A 60 -24.02 -5.00 -14.65
C ILE A 60 -23.19 -6.23 -15.04
N TYR A 61 -23.82 -7.26 -15.58
CA TYR A 61 -23.14 -8.46 -16.10
C TYR A 61 -22.02 -8.08 -17.07
N TYR A 62 -22.35 -7.31 -18.13
CA TYR A 62 -21.37 -6.94 -19.15
C TYR A 62 -20.26 -6.04 -18.57
N MET A 63 -20.61 -5.17 -17.63
CA MET A 63 -19.64 -4.35 -16.92
C MET A 63 -18.69 -5.20 -16.08
N LEU A 64 -19.18 -6.18 -15.31
CA LEU A 64 -18.35 -7.09 -14.51
C LEU A 64 -17.45 -7.92 -15.42
N HIS A 65 -18.01 -8.52 -16.47
CA HIS A 65 -17.26 -9.35 -17.41
C HIS A 65 -16.09 -8.58 -18.04
N SER A 66 -16.36 -7.33 -18.49
CA SER A 66 -15.32 -6.44 -19.03
C SER A 66 -14.28 -6.06 -17.97
N SER A 67 -14.72 -5.74 -16.75
CA SER A 67 -13.85 -5.36 -15.64
C SER A 67 -12.92 -6.50 -15.23
N LEU A 68 -13.44 -7.72 -15.06
CA LEU A 68 -12.69 -8.92 -14.70
C LEU A 68 -11.62 -9.23 -15.75
N THR A 69 -12.00 -9.20 -17.02
CA THR A 69 -11.07 -9.43 -18.14
C THR A 69 -9.93 -8.39 -18.13
N GLY A 70 -10.28 -7.11 -17.98
CA GLY A 70 -9.29 -6.04 -17.91
C GLY A 70 -8.37 -6.16 -16.69
N LEU A 71 -8.91 -6.58 -15.55
CA LEU A 71 -8.19 -6.72 -14.30
C LEU A 71 -7.20 -7.89 -14.35
N MET A 72 -7.61 -9.05 -14.87
CA MET A 72 -6.72 -10.20 -15.06
C MET A 72 -5.50 -9.86 -15.93
N LEU A 73 -5.70 -9.09 -17.02
CA LEU A 73 -4.62 -8.67 -17.91
C LEU A 73 -3.66 -7.65 -17.27
N ARG A 74 -4.16 -6.84 -16.33
CA ARG A 74 -3.43 -5.70 -15.77
C ARG A 74 -3.02 -5.89 -14.31
N LEU A 75 -3.25 -7.07 -13.73
CA LEU A 75 -2.99 -7.38 -12.33
C LEU A 75 -1.61 -6.90 -11.83
N PRO A 76 -0.49 -7.13 -12.55
CA PRO A 76 0.83 -6.70 -12.08
C PRO A 76 1.04 -5.18 -12.09
N LYS A 77 0.19 -4.43 -12.81
CA LYS A 77 0.27 -2.97 -12.94
C LYS A 77 -0.55 -2.24 -11.88
N LEU A 78 -1.32 -2.97 -11.06
CA LEU A 78 -2.14 -2.40 -9.99
C LEU A 78 -1.24 -1.96 -8.83
N ASN A 79 -0.72 -0.74 -8.89
CA ASN A 79 0.19 -0.20 -7.88
C ASN A 79 -0.19 1.24 -7.49
N LEU A 80 0.56 1.81 -6.55
CA LEU A 80 0.33 3.15 -6.02
C LEU A 80 0.33 4.24 -7.11
N SER A 81 1.15 4.09 -8.16
CA SER A 81 1.23 5.07 -9.26
C SER A 81 -0.06 5.08 -10.07
N LEU A 82 -0.58 3.90 -10.43
CA LEU A 82 -1.85 3.79 -11.15
C LEU A 82 -3.01 4.32 -10.31
N MET A 83 -3.01 4.05 -8.99
CA MET A 83 -4.04 4.58 -8.09
C MET A 83 -4.02 6.11 -8.04
N LYS A 84 -2.83 6.71 -7.98
CA LYS A 84 -2.68 8.17 -7.99
C LYS A 84 -3.16 8.78 -9.31
N GLU A 85 -2.86 8.13 -10.44
CA GLU A 85 -3.33 8.57 -11.76
C GLU A 85 -4.85 8.46 -11.88
N ALA A 86 -5.43 7.34 -11.44
CA ALA A 86 -6.88 7.14 -11.42
C ALA A 86 -7.59 8.16 -10.52
N GLN A 87 -7.03 8.48 -9.36
CA GLN A 87 -7.56 9.53 -8.48
C GLN A 87 -7.50 10.91 -9.15
N ARG A 88 -6.37 11.26 -9.75
CA ARG A 88 -6.22 12.52 -10.47
C ARG A 88 -7.25 12.63 -11.60
N GLU A 89 -7.40 11.58 -12.41
CA GLU A 89 -8.37 11.56 -13.51
C GLU A 89 -9.81 11.70 -12.98
N PHE A 90 -10.13 11.05 -11.86
CA PHE A 90 -11.44 11.21 -11.19
C PHE A 90 -11.72 12.64 -10.70
N GLU A 91 -10.70 13.35 -10.22
CA GLU A 91 -10.84 14.73 -9.77
C GLU A 91 -10.94 15.71 -10.94
N THR A 92 -10.14 15.51 -12.00
CA THR A 92 -10.00 16.48 -13.09
C THR A 92 -10.94 16.25 -14.28
N ASP A 93 -11.29 15.00 -14.62
CA ASP A 93 -12.17 14.68 -15.76
C ASP A 93 -13.60 14.41 -15.27
N ALA A 94 -14.49 15.37 -15.51
CA ALA A 94 -15.91 15.26 -15.16
C ALA A 94 -16.62 14.10 -15.88
N LYS A 95 -16.27 13.81 -17.14
CA LYS A 95 -16.87 12.71 -17.90
C LYS A 95 -16.42 11.36 -17.35
N PHE A 96 -15.14 11.24 -17.00
CA PHE A 96 -14.63 10.03 -16.34
C PHE A 96 -15.32 9.81 -14.99
N ARG A 97 -15.39 10.85 -14.14
CA ARG A 97 -16.07 10.81 -12.86
C ARG A 97 -17.54 10.37 -12.99
N GLU A 98 -18.28 10.95 -13.92
CA GLU A 98 -19.68 10.60 -14.16
C GLU A 98 -19.84 9.13 -14.57
N ARG A 99 -18.97 8.61 -15.46
CA ARG A 99 -18.98 7.19 -15.85
C ARG A 99 -18.75 6.27 -14.65
N VAL A 100 -17.81 6.61 -13.77
CA VAL A 100 -17.50 5.81 -12.57
C VAL A 100 -18.67 5.83 -11.59
N LEU A 101 -19.24 7.01 -11.31
CA LEU A 101 -20.38 7.14 -10.40
C LEU A 101 -21.63 6.44 -10.93
N LYS A 102 -21.89 6.53 -12.23
CA LYS A 102 -23.01 5.82 -12.87
C LYS A 102 -22.87 4.30 -12.73
N LYS A 103 -21.68 3.75 -12.95
CA LYS A 103 -21.40 2.32 -12.74
C LYS A 103 -21.64 1.89 -11.30
N ARG A 104 -21.22 2.71 -10.33
CA ARG A 104 -21.46 2.45 -8.91
C ARG A 104 -22.96 2.43 -8.58
N GLN A 105 -23.71 3.42 -9.07
CA GLN A 105 -25.16 3.50 -8.88
C GLN A 105 -25.90 2.31 -9.50
N LEU A 106 -25.46 1.83 -10.67
CA LEU A 106 -26.05 0.64 -11.29
C LEU A 106 -25.93 -0.59 -10.38
N ILE A 107 -24.77 -0.81 -9.75
CA ILE A 107 -24.56 -1.92 -8.83
C ILE A 107 -25.39 -1.75 -7.55
N GLU A 108 -25.42 -0.54 -7.00
CA GLU A 108 -26.20 -0.24 -5.78
C GLU A 108 -27.71 -0.45 -6.00
N ALA A 109 -28.20 -0.19 -7.21
CA ALA A 109 -29.60 -0.39 -7.61
C ALA A 109 -29.95 -1.82 -8.06
N SER A 110 -28.96 -2.73 -8.14
CA SER A 110 -29.20 -4.12 -8.52
C SER A 110 -29.94 -4.88 -7.43
N HIS A 111 -30.94 -5.66 -7.85
CA HIS A 111 -31.68 -6.56 -6.97
C HIS A 111 -31.10 -7.99 -7.01
N ASN A 112 -30.21 -8.28 -7.96
CA ASN A 112 -29.58 -9.58 -8.08
C ASN A 112 -28.42 -9.69 -7.07
N ALA A 113 -28.67 -10.44 -6.00
CA ALA A 113 -27.70 -10.66 -4.93
C ALA A 113 -26.40 -11.34 -5.43
N VAL A 114 -26.51 -12.24 -6.41
CA VAL A 114 -25.37 -12.96 -6.99
C VAL A 114 -24.44 -12.00 -7.72
N LEU A 115 -24.97 -11.13 -8.60
CA LEU A 115 -24.15 -10.14 -9.30
C LEU A 115 -23.46 -9.17 -8.34
N LYS A 116 -24.16 -8.77 -7.26
CA LYS A 116 -23.60 -7.90 -6.23
C LYS A 116 -22.49 -8.60 -5.43
N GLU A 117 -22.66 -9.88 -5.13
CA GLU A 117 -21.64 -10.70 -4.48
C GLU A 117 -20.39 -10.86 -5.36
N LEU A 118 -20.57 -11.22 -6.63
CA LEU A 118 -19.48 -11.34 -7.60
C LEU A 118 -18.71 -10.02 -7.75
N TYR A 119 -19.43 -8.89 -7.74
CA TYR A 119 -18.81 -7.57 -7.72
C TYR A 119 -17.95 -7.36 -6.47
N CYS A 120 -18.50 -7.65 -5.28
CA CYS A 120 -17.75 -7.52 -4.02
C CYS A 120 -16.50 -8.41 -3.99
N ARG A 121 -16.59 -9.66 -4.45
CA ARG A 121 -15.44 -10.56 -4.58
C ARG A 121 -14.41 -10.03 -5.57
N SER A 122 -14.84 -9.50 -6.72
CA SER A 122 -13.93 -8.89 -7.69
C SER A 122 -13.18 -7.68 -7.14
N ASN A 123 -13.84 -6.84 -6.34
CA ASN A 123 -13.20 -5.70 -5.66
C ASN A 123 -12.21 -6.15 -4.58
N LYS A 124 -12.50 -7.25 -3.88
CA LYS A 124 -11.56 -7.82 -2.92
C LYS A 124 -10.30 -8.32 -3.64
N ALA A 125 -10.44 -9.09 -4.71
CA ALA A 125 -9.32 -9.54 -5.53
C ALA A 125 -8.49 -8.37 -6.10
N PHE A 126 -9.15 -7.27 -6.52
CA PHE A 126 -8.48 -6.02 -6.89
C PHE A 126 -7.64 -5.44 -5.73
N SER A 127 -8.25 -5.32 -4.55
CA SER A 127 -7.62 -4.77 -3.35
C SER A 127 -6.40 -5.59 -2.93
N ASP A 128 -6.54 -6.92 -2.92
CA ASP A 128 -5.46 -7.83 -2.55
C ASP A 128 -4.30 -7.72 -3.54
N ALA A 129 -4.58 -7.64 -4.84
CA ALA A 129 -3.57 -7.42 -5.87
C ALA A 129 -2.82 -6.09 -5.67
N PHE A 130 -3.54 -5.03 -5.36
CA PHE A 130 -2.95 -3.72 -5.06
C PHE A 130 -2.04 -3.77 -3.83
N ILE A 131 -2.48 -4.44 -2.76
CA ILE A 131 -1.70 -4.62 -1.53
C ILE A 131 -0.43 -5.41 -1.83
N ILE A 132 -0.50 -6.51 -2.58
CA ILE A 132 0.69 -7.32 -2.93
C ILE A 132 1.69 -6.53 -3.78
N ASN A 133 1.21 -5.79 -4.77
CA ASN A 133 2.09 -5.01 -5.64
C ASN A 133 2.71 -3.79 -4.93
N THR A 134 2.05 -3.28 -3.88
CA THR A 134 2.55 -2.13 -3.10
C THR A 134 3.30 -2.59 -1.84
N GLY A 135 3.08 -3.81 -1.38
CA GLY A 135 3.54 -4.34 -0.10
C GLY A 135 5.06 -4.41 0.05
N ALA A 136 5.80 -4.55 -1.06
CA ALA A 136 7.26 -4.49 -1.05
C ALA A 136 7.79 -3.16 -0.49
N TRP A 137 7.08 -2.05 -0.74
CA TRP A 137 7.44 -0.74 -0.22
C TRP A 137 7.33 -0.66 1.30
N CYS A 138 6.41 -1.43 1.91
CA CYS A 138 6.26 -1.44 3.37
C CYS A 138 7.53 -1.96 4.07
N MET A 139 8.26 -2.91 3.46
CA MET A 139 9.53 -3.41 4.02
C MET A 139 10.60 -2.31 4.12
N LEU A 140 10.58 -1.32 3.23
CA LEU A 140 11.52 -0.21 3.22
C LEU A 140 11.03 0.97 4.09
N LEU A 141 9.72 1.24 4.07
CA LEU A 141 9.14 2.37 4.80
C LEU A 141 9.11 2.15 6.31
N VAL A 142 8.89 0.92 6.79
CA VAL A 142 8.82 0.64 8.24
C VAL A 142 10.14 0.97 8.96
N PRO A 143 11.32 0.48 8.52
CA PRO A 143 12.60 0.85 9.13
C PRO A 143 12.86 2.36 9.09
N LEU A 144 12.52 3.01 7.97
CA LEU A 144 12.67 4.45 7.82
C LEU A 144 11.84 5.23 8.84
N LEU A 145 10.59 4.81 9.09
CA LEU A 145 9.72 5.43 10.10
C LEU A 145 10.28 5.29 11.51
N PHE A 146 10.94 4.17 11.84
CA PHE A 146 11.63 4.00 13.11
C PHE A 146 12.79 4.99 13.27
N VAL A 147 13.62 5.16 12.23
CA VAL A 147 14.71 6.14 12.24
C VAL A 147 14.17 7.56 12.44
N VAL A 148 13.11 7.94 11.70
CA VAL A 148 12.48 9.26 11.83
C VAL A 148 11.91 9.47 13.24
N LYS A 149 11.27 8.47 13.83
CA LYS A 149 10.77 8.54 15.21
C LYS A 149 11.91 8.71 16.22
N ALA A 150 12.99 7.93 16.08
CA ALA A 150 14.16 8.03 16.94
C ALA A 150 14.79 9.44 16.84
N MET A 151 14.97 9.97 15.63
CA MET A 151 15.48 11.33 15.43
C MET A 151 14.61 12.40 16.07
N LYS A 152 13.28 12.31 15.92
CA LYS A 152 12.34 13.23 16.58
C LYS A 152 12.45 13.18 18.11
N GLN A 153 12.68 11.99 18.67
CA GLN A 153 12.86 11.81 20.11
C GLN A 153 14.19 12.44 20.57
N THR A 154 15.27 12.20 19.85
CA THR A 154 16.58 12.84 20.13
C THR A 154 16.49 14.36 20.03
N GLN A 155 15.82 14.89 19.01
CA GLN A 155 15.63 16.34 18.88
C GLN A 155 14.90 16.94 20.08
N LYS A 156 13.86 16.28 20.59
CA LYS A 156 13.16 16.74 21.81
C LYS A 156 14.07 16.76 23.03
N ILE A 157 14.92 15.75 23.18
CA ILE A 157 15.89 15.67 24.28
C ILE A 157 16.92 16.79 24.16
N VAL A 158 17.50 16.98 22.98
CA VAL A 158 18.49 18.04 22.71
C VAL A 158 17.88 19.43 22.91
N SER A 159 16.66 19.69 22.42
CA SER A 159 15.97 20.96 22.67
C SER A 159 15.69 21.19 24.15
N GLY A 160 15.40 20.12 24.90
CA GLY A 160 15.24 20.18 26.35
C GLY A 160 16.55 20.54 27.06
N ILE A 161 17.69 20.04 26.56
CA ILE A 161 19.01 20.34 27.12
C ILE A 161 19.42 21.78 26.83
N VAL A 162 19.22 22.27 25.60
CA VAL A 162 19.54 23.66 25.20
C VAL A 162 18.73 24.70 26.00
N THR A 163 17.56 24.31 26.51
CA THR A 163 16.70 25.18 27.32
C THR A 163 16.94 25.08 28.82
N LEU A 164 17.87 24.23 29.28
CA LEU A 164 18.25 24.16 30.70
C LEU A 164 19.01 25.42 31.12
N SER A 165 18.83 25.85 32.38
CA SER A 165 19.62 26.95 32.93
C SER A 165 21.06 26.50 33.21
N THR A 166 22.01 27.44 33.26
CA THR A 166 23.44 27.19 33.47
C THR A 166 23.74 26.34 34.72
N LYS A 167 22.98 26.52 35.81
CA LYS A 167 23.10 25.70 37.04
C LYS A 167 22.69 24.25 36.84
N GLN A 168 21.74 23.98 35.95
CA GLN A 168 21.28 22.62 35.65
C GLN A 168 22.22 21.93 34.66
N MET A 169 22.84 22.68 33.74
CA MET A 169 23.89 22.19 32.86
C MET A 169 25.15 21.74 33.62
N GLN A 170 25.66 22.54 34.57
CA GLN A 170 26.82 22.16 35.40
C GLN A 170 26.60 20.89 36.25
N LYS A 171 25.34 20.56 36.57
CA LYS A 171 25.00 19.31 37.28
C LYS A 171 25.01 18.08 36.36
N LEU A 172 24.81 18.28 35.06
CA LEU A 172 24.76 17.22 34.04
C LEU A 172 26.11 17.01 33.35
N ILE A 173 26.91 18.08 33.22
CA ILE A 173 28.27 18.06 32.69
C ILE A 173 29.14 18.74 33.76
N PRO A 174 29.70 17.97 34.72
CA PRO A 174 30.64 18.53 35.67
C PRO A 174 31.90 18.98 34.92
N GLU A 175 32.40 20.17 35.23
CA GLU A 175 33.69 20.64 34.74
C GLU A 175 34.76 19.62 35.20
N THR A 176 35.44 18.99 34.24
CA THR A 176 36.62 18.18 34.56
C THR A 176 37.72 19.14 35.00
N GLU A 177 38.15 19.03 36.26
CA GLU A 177 39.13 19.90 36.93
C GLU A 177 40.56 19.89 36.30
N ASP A 178 40.79 19.19 35.19
CA ASP A 178 42.15 18.93 34.66
C ASP A 178 42.68 19.95 33.62
N GLU A 179 41.94 21.01 33.25
CA GLU A 179 42.41 21.98 32.23
C GLU A 179 42.96 23.32 32.75
N LEU A 180 43.07 23.53 34.07
CA LEU A 180 43.55 24.81 34.63
C LEU A 180 44.87 24.76 35.42
N SER A 181 45.61 23.65 35.41
CA SER A 181 46.93 23.55 36.06
C SER A 181 48.10 23.67 35.08
N TYR A 182 48.14 24.76 34.31
CA TYR A 182 49.35 25.26 33.64
C TYR A 182 49.41 26.79 33.71
N THR A 183 49.69 27.30 34.90
CA THR A 183 50.29 28.64 35.12
C THR A 183 51.46 28.50 36.05
#